data_AF-A0A0R3WNJ5-F1
#
_entry.id   AF-A0A0R3WNJ5-F1
#
_cell.length_a   1.000
_cell.length_b   1.000
_cell.length_c   1.000
_cell.angle_alpha   90.00
_cell.angle_beta   90.00
_cell.angle_gamma   90.00
#
_symmetry.space_group_name_H-M   'P 1'
#
loop_
_entity.id
_entity.type
_entity.pdbx_description
1 polymer ?
#
loop_
_entity_poly.entity_id
_entity_poly.type
_entity_poly.pdbx_seq_one_letter_code
_entity_poly.pdbx_strand_id
1 'polypeptide(L)'
;MGKRKKLFIAFDEEKRRDYLTGFRRRKQERRAKARLENENKLKEEIRNVKQVYHDEMKKKLESVTMPSFLADDLNVVSKRTITDTGEHTVSVEEINIAQSHYFMGENVRYAI
;
A
#
# COMPACT_ATOMS: atom_id res chain seq x y z
N MET A 1 44.17 5.43 -40.86
CA MET A 1 44.02 4.12 -40.21
C MET A 1 45.10 3.95 -39.14
N GLY A 2 44.80 4.30 -37.89
CA GLY A 2 45.78 4.27 -36.79
C GLY A 2 46.11 2.85 -36.33
N LYS A 3 47.40 2.54 -36.19
CA LYS A 3 47.90 1.23 -35.73
C LYS A 3 47.39 0.92 -34.31
N ARG A 4 46.77 -0.26 -34.11
CA ARG A 4 46.34 -0.72 -32.77
C ARG A 4 47.57 -0.90 -31.88
N LYS A 5 47.57 -0.26 -30.71
CA LYS A 5 48.64 -0.38 -29.71
C LYS A 5 48.70 -1.82 -29.19
N LYS A 6 49.91 -2.33 -28.95
CA LYS A 6 50.12 -3.67 -28.38
C LYS A 6 49.60 -3.69 -26.94
N LEU A 7 48.80 -4.70 -26.61
CA LEU A 7 48.34 -4.97 -25.24
C LEU A 7 49.49 -5.59 -24.46
N PHE A 8 49.99 -4.88 -23.44
CA PHE A 8 51.02 -5.39 -22.54
C PHE A 8 50.33 -5.97 -21.31
N ILE A 9 50.42 -7.29 -21.13
CA ILE A 9 49.87 -7.99 -19.98
C ILE A 9 51.00 -8.15 -18.96
N ALA A 10 51.01 -7.27 -17.96
CA ALA A 10 51.92 -7.38 -16.82
C ALA A 10 51.22 -8.11 -15.68
N PHE A 11 51.86 -9.15 -15.15
CA PHE A 11 51.37 -9.86 -13.99
C PHE A 11 51.82 -9.14 -12.72
N ASP A 12 50.86 -8.51 -12.06
CA ASP A 12 51.04 -7.93 -10.75
C ASP A 12 50.99 -9.05 -9.69
N GLU A 13 52.10 -9.29 -9.02
CA GLU A 13 52.25 -10.36 -8.05
C GLU A 13 51.31 -10.20 -6.84
N GLU A 14 51.03 -8.96 -6.42
CA GLU A 14 50.12 -8.69 -5.31
C GLU A 14 48.69 -9.06 -5.69
N LYS A 15 48.24 -8.61 -6.87
CA LYS A 15 46.93 -9.01 -7.42
C LYS A 15 46.82 -10.51 -7.61
N ARG A 16 47.91 -11.19 -7.99
CA ARG A 16 47.96 -12.65 -8.10
C ARG A 16 47.78 -13.32 -6.72
N ARG A 17 48.48 -12.83 -5.68
CA ARG A 17 48.33 -13.35 -4.31
C ARG A 17 46.90 -13.18 -3.81
N ASP A 18 46.33 -11.99 -3.96
CA ASP A 18 44.93 -11.70 -3.61
C ASP A 18 43.93 -12.55 -4.41
N TYR A 19 44.23 -12.80 -5.69
CA TYR A 19 43.43 -13.70 -6.50
C TYR A 19 43.50 -15.14 -5.96
N LEU A 20 44.67 -15.63 -5.55
CA LEU A 20 44.82 -17.01 -5.09
C LEU A 20 44.40 -17.25 -3.63
N THR A 21 44.42 -16.23 -2.76
CA THR A 21 44.08 -16.42 -1.33
C THR A 21 42.72 -15.79 -0.97
N GLY A 22 42.25 -14.81 -1.75
CA GLY A 22 41.03 -14.03 -1.48
C GLY A 22 39.70 -14.75 -1.73
N PHE A 23 39.69 -16.07 -1.91
CA PHE A 23 38.46 -16.83 -2.23
C PHE A 23 37.36 -16.67 -1.18
N ARG A 24 37.72 -16.70 0.11
CA ARG A 24 36.76 -16.49 1.20
C ARG A 24 36.13 -15.10 1.13
N ARG A 25 36.94 -14.07 0.89
CA ARG A 25 36.47 -12.69 0.73
C ARG A 25 35.48 -12.57 -0.43
N ARG A 26 35.86 -13.06 -1.62
CA ARG A 26 34.97 -13.07 -2.80
C ARG A 26 33.69 -13.88 -2.59
N LYS A 27 33.76 -15.01 -1.88
CA LYS A 27 32.57 -15.81 -1.54
C LYS A 27 31.63 -15.03 -0.63
N GLN A 28 32.15 -14.30 0.35
CA GLN A 28 31.36 -13.43 1.22
C GLN A 28 30.78 -12.24 0.46
N GLU A 29 31.57 -11.57 -0.38
CA GLU A 29 31.13 -10.47 -1.26
C GLU A 29 29.97 -10.92 -2.15
N ARG A 30 30.09 -12.09 -2.81
CA ARG A 30 29.00 -12.65 -3.63
C ARG A 30 27.74 -12.93 -2.81
N ARG A 31 27.87 -13.48 -1.60
CA ARG A 31 26.73 -13.74 -0.71
C ARG A 31 26.07 -12.45 -0.25
N ALA A 32 26.85 -11.44 0.09
CA ALA A 32 26.35 -10.13 0.50
C ALA A 32 25.62 -9.44 -0.65
N LYS A 33 26.17 -9.48 -1.86
CA LYS A 33 25.54 -8.94 -3.07
C LYS A 33 24.20 -9.62 -3.36
N ALA A 34 24.17 -10.95 -3.34
CA ALA A 34 22.93 -11.69 -3.57
C ALA A 34 21.85 -11.40 -2.50
N ARG A 35 22.25 -11.24 -1.23
CA ARG A 35 21.34 -10.86 -0.15
C ARG A 35 20.76 -9.47 -0.38
N LEU A 36 21.61 -8.49 -0.69
CA LEU A 36 21.19 -7.12 -0.95
C LEU A 36 20.23 -7.04 -2.15
N GLU A 37 20.54 -7.76 -3.23
CA GLU A 37 19.67 -7.84 -4.40
C GLU A 37 18.30 -8.43 -4.07
N ASN A 38 18.24 -9.48 -3.25
CA ASN A 38 16.98 -10.06 -2.79
C ASN A 38 16.17 -9.11 -1.90
N GLU A 39 16.84 -8.42 -0.97
CA GLU A 39 16.19 -7.43 -0.11
C GLU A 39 15.61 -6.25 -0.90
N ASN A 40 16.33 -5.79 -1.93
CA ASN A 40 15.86 -4.73 -2.80
C ASN A 40 14.63 -5.16 -3.62
N LYS A 41 14.67 -6.36 -4.20
CA LYS A 41 13.51 -6.93 -4.92
C LYS A 41 12.28 -7.05 -4.03
N LEU A 42 12.45 -7.56 -2.80
CA LEU A 42 11.35 -7.65 -1.84
C LEU A 42 10.75 -6.27 -1.50
N LYS A 43 11.60 -5.26 -1.31
CA LYS A 43 11.13 -3.89 -1.05
C LYS A 43 10.37 -3.30 -2.23
N GLU A 44 10.81 -3.57 -3.46
CA GLU A 44 10.13 -3.14 -4.68
C GLU A 44 8.77 -3.81 -4.82
N GLU A 45 8.68 -5.12 -4.59
CA GLU A 45 7.41 -5.86 -4.60
C GLU A 45 6.42 -5.30 -3.58
N ILE A 46 6.85 -5.07 -2.34
CA ILE A 46 6.00 -4.47 -1.29
C ILE A 46 5.53 -3.07 -1.71
N ARG A 47 6.39 -2.26 -2.33
CA ARG A 47 6.03 -0.92 -2.80
C ARG A 47 4.97 -1.00 -3.90
N ASN A 48 5.14 -1.91 -4.85
CA ASN A 48 4.20 -2.10 -5.94
C ASN A 48 2.83 -2.54 -5.43
N VAL A 49 2.77 -3.51 -4.51
CA VAL A 49 1.51 -3.96 -3.89
C VAL A 49 0.81 -2.80 -3.17
N LYS A 50 1.55 -1.99 -2.41
CA LYS A 50 0.98 -0.81 -1.72
C LYS A 50 0.44 0.23 -2.70
N GLN A 51 1.16 0.48 -3.79
CA GLN A 51 0.71 1.43 -4.82
C GLN A 51 -0.56 0.94 -5.52
N VAL A 52 -0.60 -0.33 -5.92
CA VAL A 52 -1.80 -0.93 -6.52
C VAL A 52 -2.99 -0.82 -5.58
N TYR A 53 -2.82 -1.19 -4.30
CA TYR A 53 -3.88 -1.05 -3.30
C TYR A 53 -4.35 0.40 -3.14
N HIS A 54 -3.41 1.35 -3.06
CA HIS A 54 -3.73 2.77 -2.94
C HIS A 54 -4.49 3.29 -4.15
N ASP A 55 -4.08 2.91 -5.36
CA ASP A 55 -4.73 3.34 -6.60
C ASP A 55 -6.13 2.71 -6.75
N GLU A 56 -6.30 1.45 -6.35
CA GLU A 56 -7.61 0.81 -6.27
C GLU A 56 -8.54 1.49 -5.26
N MET A 57 -8.02 1.82 -4.08
CA MET A 57 -8.77 2.58 -3.07
C MET A 57 -9.17 3.96 -3.59
N LYS A 58 -8.25 4.66 -4.28
CA LYS A 58 -8.52 5.97 -4.87
C LYS A 58 -9.61 5.89 -5.94
N LYS A 59 -9.54 4.91 -6.84
CA LYS A 59 -10.58 4.67 -7.86
C LYS A 59 -11.94 4.38 -7.22
N LYS A 60 -11.97 3.55 -6.18
CA LYS A 60 -13.22 3.29 -5.43
C LYS A 60 -13.76 4.58 -4.81
N LEU A 61 -12.91 5.38 -4.19
CA LEU A 61 -13.32 6.66 -3.60
C LEU A 61 -13.84 7.65 -4.65
N GLU A 62 -13.20 7.74 -5.83
CA GLU A 62 -13.68 8.57 -6.94
C GLU A 62 -15.04 8.10 -7.48
N SER A 63 -15.30 6.79 -7.47
CA SER A 63 -16.62 6.24 -7.84
C SER A 63 -17.70 6.44 -6.79
N VAL A 64 -17.32 6.71 -5.54
CA VAL A 64 -18.26 7.01 -4.46
C VAL A 64 -18.61 8.50 -4.55
N THR A 65 -19.76 8.80 -5.14
CA THR A 65 -20.39 10.12 -4.98
C THR A 65 -20.81 10.28 -3.53
N MET A 66 -20.03 11.04 -2.77
CA MET A 66 -20.40 11.40 -1.40
C MET A 66 -21.71 12.20 -1.42
N PRO A 67 -22.73 11.82 -0.63
CA PRO A 67 -23.92 12.64 -0.48
C PRO A 67 -23.51 14.02 0.01
N SER A 68 -23.97 15.07 -0.68
CA SER A 68 -23.83 16.44 -0.18
C SER A 68 -24.49 16.50 1.18
N PHE A 69 -23.72 16.83 2.24
CA PHE A 69 -24.25 16.99 3.60
C PHE A 69 -25.32 18.11 3.69
N LEU A 70 -25.40 18.97 2.66
CA LEU A 70 -26.40 20.03 2.54
C LEU A 70 -27.68 19.57 1.81
N ALA A 71 -27.65 18.42 1.14
CA ALA A 71 -28.86 17.83 0.56
C ALA A 71 -29.56 17.05 1.67
N ASP A 72 -30.77 17.46 2.02
CA ASP A 72 -31.68 16.88 3.01
C ASP A 72 -32.14 15.44 2.65
N ASP A 73 -31.45 14.78 1.72
CA ASP A 73 -31.68 13.42 1.24
C ASP A 73 -31.01 12.38 2.15
N LEU A 74 -31.01 12.63 3.46
CA LEU A 74 -30.67 11.60 4.45
C LEU A 74 -31.85 10.62 4.51
N ASN A 75 -31.91 9.72 3.54
CA ASN A 75 -32.87 8.61 3.46
C ASN A 75 -32.58 7.53 4.53
N VAL A 76 -32.29 7.97 5.75
CA VAL A 76 -31.86 7.21 6.93
C VAL A 76 -33.00 7.17 7.97
N VAL A 77 -34.00 8.05 7.83
CA VAL A 77 -35.19 8.04 8.68
C VAL A 77 -36.14 6.93 8.20
N SER A 78 -36.20 5.83 8.94
CA SER A 78 -37.06 4.68 8.61
C SER A 78 -38.51 4.91 9.01
N LYS A 79 -38.78 5.77 10.00
CA LYS A 79 -40.13 6.06 10.49
C LYS A 79 -40.20 7.42 11.17
N ARG A 80 -41.26 8.18 10.91
CA ARG A 80 -41.60 9.41 11.64
C ARG A 80 -42.96 9.22 12.32
N THR A 81 -43.03 9.46 13.61
CA THR A 81 -44.29 9.49 14.35
C THR A 81 -44.44 10.84 15.02
N ILE A 82 -45.55 11.52 14.71
CA ILE A 82 -45.91 12.81 15.31
C ILE A 82 -47.03 12.51 16.31
N THR A 83 -46.77 12.81 17.58
CA THR A 83 -47.77 12.70 18.63
C THR A 83 -48.05 14.09 19.17
N ASP A 84 -49.32 14.50 19.10
CA ASP A 84 -49.76 15.80 19.57
C ASP A 84 -50.32 15.65 21.00
N THR A 85 -49.67 16.31 21.96
CA THR A 85 -50.01 16.17 23.39
C THR A 85 -50.87 17.35 23.87
N GLY A 86 -51.44 18.13 22.96
CA GLY A 86 -52.34 19.26 23.25
C GLY A 86 -51.64 20.56 23.65
N GLU A 87 -50.50 20.50 24.35
CA GLU A 87 -49.69 21.69 24.69
C GLU A 87 -48.45 21.84 23.79
N HIS A 88 -47.87 20.73 23.34
CA HIS A 88 -46.71 20.70 22.44
C HIS A 88 -46.80 19.51 21.48
N THR A 89 -46.29 19.72 20.29
CA THR A 89 -46.15 18.69 19.26
C THR A 89 -44.71 18.17 19.26
N VAL A 90 -44.54 16.87 19.44
CA VAL A 90 -43.22 16.22 19.40
C VAL A 90 -43.14 15.31 18.19
N SER A 91 -42.10 15.49 17.37
CA SER A 91 -41.75 14.61 16.26
C SER A 91 -40.61 13.70 16.66
N VAL A 92 -40.86 12.39 16.68
CA VAL A 92 -39.83 11.37 16.90
C VAL A 92 -39.48 10.74 15.55
N GLU A 93 -38.18 10.74 15.24
CA GLU A 93 -37.63 10.15 14.01
C GLU A 93 -36.75 8.95 14.36
N GLU A 94 -37.07 7.78 13.82
CA GLU A 94 -36.26 6.57 13.96
C GLU A 94 -35.24 6.49 12.81
N ILE A 95 -33.96 6.36 13.16
CA ILE A 95 -32.83 6.40 12.22
C ILE A 95 -32.23 4.99 12.09
N ASN A 96 -32.23 4.41 10.89
CA ASN A 96 -31.58 3.13 10.61
C ASN A 96 -30.20 3.35 9.96
N ILE A 97 -29.17 3.36 10.79
CA ILE A 97 -27.79 3.66 10.37
C ILE A 97 -27.20 2.55 9.47
N ALA A 98 -27.67 1.30 9.62
CA ALA A 98 -27.15 0.16 8.85
C ALA A 98 -27.47 0.23 7.35
N GLN A 99 -28.52 0.97 6.98
CA GLN A 99 -28.91 1.21 5.58
C GLN A 99 -28.28 2.48 5.00
N SER A 100 -27.57 3.25 5.82
CA SER A 100 -26.94 4.49 5.40
C SER A 100 -25.55 4.27 4.81
N HIS A 101 -25.10 5.22 4.00
CA HIS A 101 -23.73 5.26 3.49
C HIS A 101 -22.68 5.48 4.61
N TYR A 102 -23.10 5.79 5.84
CA TYR A 102 -22.23 5.87 7.02
C TYR A 102 -21.96 4.52 7.67
N PHE A 103 -22.63 3.45 7.23
CA PHE A 103 -22.34 2.10 7.70
C PHE A 103 -20.97 1.64 7.18
N MET A 104 -19.99 1.58 8.08
CA MET A 104 -18.61 1.20 7.77
C MET A 104 -18.37 -0.32 7.75
N GLY A 105 -19.45 -1.11 7.81
CA GLY A 105 -19.40 -2.57 7.91
C GLY A 105 -19.40 -3.09 9.35
N GLU A 106 -19.52 -4.41 9.50
CA GLU A 106 -19.44 -5.07 10.79
C GLU A 106 -17.99 -5.18 11.27
N ASN A 107 -17.79 -5.06 12.59
CA ASN A 107 -16.49 -5.30 13.21
C ASN A 107 -16.18 -6.80 13.22
N VAL A 108 -15.73 -7.33 12.09
CA VAL A 108 -15.30 -8.73 11.99
C VAL A 108 -13.91 -8.85 12.61
N ARG A 109 -13.82 -9.46 13.79
CA ARG A 109 -12.53 -9.87 14.35
C ARG A 109 -11.99 -11.04 13.52
N TYR A 110 -10.95 -10.79 12.74
CA TYR A 110 -10.18 -11.89 12.14
C TYR A 110 -9.47 -12.63 13.29
N ALA A 111 -9.83 -13.91 13.48
CA ALA A 111 -9.11 -14.78 14.41
C ALA A 111 -7.70 -15.00 13.83
N ILE A 112 -6.69 -14.61 14.61
CA ILE A 112 -5.27 -14.88 14.33
C ILE A 112 -4.94 -16.27 14.85
#